data_AF-A0A6L6YHH6-F1
#
_entry.id   AF-A0A6L6YHH6-F1
#
_cell.length_a   1.000
_cell.length_b   1.000
_cell.length_c   1.000
_cell.angle_alpha   90.00
_cell.angle_beta   90.00
_cell.angle_gamma   90.00
#
_symmetry.space_group_name_H-M   'P 1'
#
loop_
_entity.id
_entity.type
_entity.pdbx_description
1 polymer ?
#
loop_
_entity_poly.entity_id
_entity_poly.type
_entity_poly.pdbx_seq_one_letter_code
_entity_poly.pdbx_strand_id
1 'polypeptide(L)'
;MRWLLLIIASLSQISCTLRVGDEKLLKGGAIEYLEKHYSTATRTPFIGGAMYVNMRPYLYPMIVDYCVANKNKMVDNWCVDSKGFPLFRVQNDSVNTVVASTGSALITMPGDGGWLSVIERNNIVSDREWLQTAQETYHFKPENK
;
A
#
# COMPACT_ATOMS: atom_id res chain seq x y z
N MET A 1 -20.52 -58.30 1.19
CA MET A 1 -19.51 -57.22 1.04
C MET A 1 -20.06 -56.15 0.08
N ARG A 2 -20.83 -55.18 0.61
CA ARG A 2 -21.41 -54.09 -0.22
C ARG A 2 -21.54 -52.75 0.54
N TRP A 3 -20.99 -52.67 1.74
CA TRP A 3 -21.16 -51.54 2.66
C TRP A 3 -19.89 -50.71 2.89
N LEU A 4 -18.73 -51.15 2.37
CA LEU A 4 -17.44 -50.46 2.53
C LEU A 4 -17.20 -49.34 1.52
N LEU A 5 -17.95 -49.30 0.41
CA LEU A 5 -17.80 -48.28 -0.63
C LEU A 5 -18.52 -46.96 -0.32
N LEU A 6 -19.38 -46.91 0.70
CA LEU A 6 -20.15 -45.70 1.05
C LEU A 6 -19.40 -44.78 2.02
N ILE A 7 -18.33 -45.23 2.67
CA ILE A 7 -17.59 -44.42 3.67
C ILE A 7 -16.52 -43.55 2.98
N ILE A 8 -16.01 -43.94 1.81
CA ILE A 8 -14.99 -43.17 1.08
C ILE A 8 -15.62 -41.97 0.34
N ALA A 9 -16.91 -42.03 0.00
CA ALA A 9 -17.61 -40.96 -0.72
C ALA A 9 -18.04 -39.78 0.18
N SER A 10 -18.03 -39.93 1.51
CA SER A 10 -18.45 -38.87 2.44
C SER A 10 -17.31 -38.02 2.99
N LEU A 11 -16.05 -38.37 2.72
CA LEU A 11 -14.87 -37.62 3.17
C LEU A 11 -14.28 -36.66 2.11
N SER A 12 -14.77 -36.70 0.87
CA SER A 12 -14.25 -35.87 -0.23
C SER A 12 -14.92 -34.49 -0.37
N GLN A 13 -15.76 -34.06 0.57
CA GLN A 13 -16.45 -32.76 0.50
C GLN A 13 -16.06 -31.75 1.59
N ILE A 14 -15.05 -32.01 2.42
CA ILE A 14 -14.60 -31.08 3.47
C ILE A 14 -13.49 -30.13 2.96
N SER A 15 -13.15 -30.14 1.67
CA SER A 15 -12.12 -29.24 1.15
C SER A 15 -12.55 -28.62 -0.17
N CYS A 16 -13.33 -27.53 -0.05
CA CYS A 16 -13.15 -26.31 -0.83
C CYS A 16 -14.10 -25.23 -0.29
N THR A 17 -13.81 -24.70 0.90
CA THR A 17 -14.09 -23.27 1.12
C THR A 17 -13.06 -22.48 0.32
N LEU A 18 -13.18 -22.52 -1.01
CA LEU A 18 -12.53 -21.53 -1.87
C LEU A 18 -13.29 -20.24 -1.58
N ARG A 19 -12.65 -19.42 -0.75
CA ARG A 19 -13.05 -18.04 -0.52
C ARG A 19 -13.01 -17.36 -1.90
N VAL A 20 -14.18 -17.27 -2.52
CA VAL A 20 -14.41 -16.40 -3.67
C VAL A 20 -14.40 -14.98 -3.12
N GLY A 21 -13.19 -14.47 -2.98
CA GLY A 21 -12.87 -13.07 -3.09
C GLY A 21 -11.58 -13.11 -3.85
N ASP A 22 -11.66 -12.81 -5.15
CA ASP A 22 -10.50 -12.54 -5.97
C ASP A 22 -9.49 -11.77 -5.12
N GLU A 23 -8.40 -12.42 -4.72
CA GLU A 23 -7.12 -11.73 -4.60
C GLU A 23 -6.81 -11.28 -6.03
N LYS A 24 -7.53 -10.24 -6.50
CA LYS A 24 -6.97 -9.29 -7.44
C LYS A 24 -5.72 -8.84 -6.73
N LEU A 25 -4.60 -9.50 -7.06
CA LEU A 25 -3.25 -9.10 -6.73
C LEU A 25 -3.24 -7.59 -6.74
N LEU A 26 -3.32 -6.99 -5.55
CA LEU A 26 -3.25 -5.56 -5.41
C LEU A 26 -1.86 -5.24 -5.96
N LYS A 27 -1.83 -4.54 -7.09
CA LYS A 27 -0.60 -4.09 -7.72
C LYS A 27 -0.12 -2.92 -6.88
N GLY A 28 0.47 -3.23 -5.73
CA GLY A 28 0.68 -2.33 -4.60
C GLY A 28 0.46 -3.14 -3.33
N GLY A 29 1.41 -3.10 -2.41
CA GLY A 29 1.44 -3.99 -1.25
C GLY A 29 2.04 -3.37 -0.01
N ALA A 30 2.65 -2.18 -0.15
CA ALA A 30 3.19 -1.46 0.99
C ALA A 30 2.04 -0.90 1.82
N ILE A 31 1.05 -0.26 1.20
CA ILE A 31 -0.10 0.29 1.95
C ILE A 31 -0.90 -0.85 2.60
N GLU A 32 -1.17 -1.94 1.89
CA GLU A 32 -1.88 -3.09 2.46
C GLU A 32 -1.13 -3.70 3.65
N TYR A 33 0.20 -3.87 3.52
CA TYR A 33 1.02 -4.34 4.63
C TYR A 33 0.92 -3.40 5.83
N LEU A 34 1.02 -2.08 5.60
CA LEU A 34 1.03 -1.08 6.67
C LEU A 34 -0.32 -1.01 7.40
N GLU A 35 -1.44 -1.05 6.66
CA GLU A 35 -2.79 -1.11 7.24
C GLU A 35 -3.02 -2.36 8.10
N LYS A 36 -2.39 -3.48 7.74
CA LYS A 36 -2.51 -4.73 8.48
C LYS A 36 -1.70 -4.75 9.78
N HIS A 37 -0.59 -4.01 9.84
CA HIS A 37 0.38 -4.10 10.95
C HIS A 37 0.43 -2.85 11.83
N TYR A 38 -0.06 -1.71 11.37
CA TYR A 38 0.06 -0.42 12.07
C TYR A 38 -1.24 0.38 12.04
N SER A 39 -1.35 1.38 12.91
CA SER A 39 -2.44 2.34 12.87
C SER A 39 -2.19 3.35 11.76
N THR A 40 -3.03 3.29 10.73
CA THR A 40 -2.98 4.19 9.58
C THR A 40 -4.28 5.00 9.46
N ALA A 41 -4.22 6.14 8.78
CA ALA A 41 -5.40 6.83 8.31
C ALA A 41 -6.11 6.03 7.21
N THR A 42 -7.26 6.52 6.76
CA THR A 42 -7.97 5.94 5.62
C THR A 42 -7.16 6.11 4.33
N ARG A 43 -6.98 5.00 3.62
CA ARG A 43 -6.41 5.01 2.26
C ARG A 43 -7.22 5.92 1.35
N THR A 44 -6.54 6.82 0.68
CA THR A 44 -7.19 7.86 -0.13
C THR A 44 -6.59 7.88 -1.54
N PRO A 45 -7.41 8.04 -2.61
CA PRO A 45 -6.90 8.29 -3.95
C PRO A 45 -6.00 9.52 -3.99
N PHE A 46 -4.95 9.47 -4.82
CA PHE A 46 -4.01 10.56 -4.98
C PHE A 46 -3.76 10.84 -6.48
N ILE A 47 -3.06 11.94 -6.76
CA ILE A 47 -2.83 12.41 -8.12
C ILE A 47 -2.08 11.37 -8.98
N GLY A 48 -2.31 11.39 -10.30
CA GLY A 48 -1.62 10.50 -11.24
C GLY A 48 -1.94 9.01 -11.06
N GLY A 49 -3.11 8.70 -10.47
CA GLY A 49 -3.56 7.33 -10.25
C GLY A 49 -2.82 6.62 -9.12
N ALA A 50 -2.25 7.38 -8.18
CA ALA A 50 -1.71 6.85 -6.94
C ALA A 50 -2.80 6.63 -5.89
N MET A 51 -2.44 5.92 -4.83
CA MET A 51 -3.12 5.91 -3.54
C MET A 51 -2.11 6.31 -2.47
N TYR A 52 -2.58 6.95 -1.42
CA TYR A 52 -1.74 7.23 -0.27
C TYR A 52 -2.42 6.84 1.03
N VAL A 53 -1.59 6.60 2.04
CA VAL A 53 -2.02 6.43 3.42
C VAL A 53 -1.13 7.26 4.34
N ASN A 54 -1.76 7.96 5.28
CA ASN A 54 -1.06 8.74 6.28
C ASN A 54 -0.85 7.92 7.56
N MET A 55 0.30 8.12 8.19
CA MET A 55 0.62 7.50 9.47
C MET A 55 1.58 8.37 10.28
N ARG A 56 1.88 7.90 11.49
CA ARG A 56 2.74 8.65 12.42
C ARG A 56 4.21 8.61 11.94
N PRO A 57 4.95 9.74 12.05
CA PRO A 57 6.35 9.81 11.58
C PRO A 57 7.29 8.77 12.17
N TYR A 58 7.05 8.31 13.41
CA TYR A 58 7.88 7.29 14.05
C TYR A 58 7.84 5.92 13.34
N LEU A 59 6.91 5.71 12.39
CA LEU A 59 6.79 4.49 11.59
C LEU A 59 7.72 4.48 10.36
N TYR A 60 8.48 5.55 10.10
CA TYR A 60 9.43 5.60 8.99
C TYR A 60 10.42 4.41 8.98
N PRO A 61 11.06 4.02 10.11
CA PRO A 61 11.95 2.86 10.14
C PRO A 61 11.26 1.57 9.70
N MET A 62 10.00 1.37 10.08
CA MET A 62 9.23 0.17 9.73
C MET A 62 8.92 0.09 8.23
N ILE A 63 8.72 1.23 7.58
CA ILE A 63 8.53 1.30 6.12
C ILE A 63 9.85 0.96 5.39
N VAL A 64 10.97 1.47 5.90
CA VAL A 64 12.31 1.15 5.38
C VAL A 64 12.58 -0.35 5.53
N ASP A 65 12.30 -0.92 6.70
CA ASP A 65 12.46 -2.35 6.97
C ASP A 65 11.60 -3.20 6.02
N TYR A 66 10.34 -2.80 5.78
CA TYR A 66 9.48 -3.46 4.80
C TYR A 66 10.10 -3.44 3.40
N CYS A 67 10.62 -2.29 2.95
CA CYS A 67 11.28 -2.20 1.64
C CYS A 67 12.46 -3.19 1.53
N VAL A 68 13.36 -3.15 2.51
CA VAL A 68 14.59 -3.96 2.51
C VAL A 68 14.28 -5.46 2.67
N ALA A 69 13.33 -5.83 3.52
CA ALA A 69 12.90 -7.22 3.70
C ALA A 69 12.36 -7.85 2.41
N ASN A 70 11.81 -7.04 1.51
CA ASN A 70 11.35 -7.45 0.18
C ASN A 70 12.46 -7.42 -0.89
N LYS A 71 13.74 -7.34 -0.48
CA LYS A 71 14.93 -7.27 -1.37
C LYS A 71 14.93 -6.05 -2.29
N ASN A 72 14.30 -4.96 -1.85
CA ASN A 72 14.30 -3.66 -2.53
C ASN A 72 15.27 -2.70 -1.81
N LYS A 73 15.53 -1.55 -2.44
CA LYS A 73 16.43 -0.51 -1.89
C LYS A 73 15.63 0.76 -1.63
N MET A 74 15.89 1.42 -0.51
CA MET A 74 15.47 2.80 -0.30
C MET A 74 16.49 3.74 -0.95
N VAL A 75 16.03 4.58 -1.88
CA VAL A 75 16.79 5.63 -2.55
C VAL A 75 16.06 6.95 -2.31
N ASP A 76 16.69 7.85 -1.56
CA ASP A 76 16.05 9.04 -1.00
C ASP A 76 14.75 8.66 -0.27
N ASN A 77 13.62 9.04 -0.88
CA ASN A 77 12.27 8.82 -0.37
C ASN A 77 11.51 7.73 -1.15
N TRP A 78 12.20 6.94 -1.97
CA TRP A 78 11.59 5.91 -2.81
C TRP A 78 12.06 4.52 -2.42
N CYS A 79 11.15 3.57 -2.35
CA CYS A 79 11.48 2.16 -2.41
C CYS A 79 11.53 1.74 -3.88
N VAL A 80 12.67 1.21 -4.32
CA VAL A 80 12.91 0.78 -5.70
C VAL A 80 13.29 -0.70 -5.76
N ASP A 81 12.81 -1.40 -6.79
CA ASP A 81 13.17 -2.80 -7.01
C ASP A 81 14.60 -2.96 -7.57
N SER A 82 15.04 -4.22 -7.72
CA SER A 82 16.35 -4.56 -8.31
C SER A 82 16.61 -4.01 -9.72
N LYS A 83 15.57 -3.61 -10.45
CA LYS A 83 15.67 -3.03 -11.79
C LYS A 83 15.67 -1.50 -11.77
N GLY A 84 15.47 -0.89 -10.60
CA GLY A 84 15.33 0.55 -10.42
C GLY A 84 13.90 1.06 -10.62
N PHE A 85 12.90 0.19 -10.61
CA PHE A 85 11.49 0.57 -10.76
C PHE A 85 10.93 1.10 -9.44
N PRO A 86 10.22 2.26 -9.43
CA PRO A 86 9.67 2.83 -8.21
C PRO A 86 8.46 2.03 -7.72
N LEU A 87 8.51 1.52 -6.50
CA LEU A 87 7.42 0.73 -5.90
C LEU A 87 6.48 1.62 -5.09
N PHE A 88 7.04 2.43 -4.19
CA PHE A 88 6.30 3.42 -3.41
C PHE A 88 7.21 4.56 -3.01
N ARG A 89 6.62 5.71 -2.70
CA ARG A 89 7.29 6.90 -2.19
C ARG A 89 6.85 7.15 -0.76
N VAL A 90 7.76 7.62 0.07
CA VAL A 90 7.49 8.11 1.41
C VAL A 90 7.63 9.62 1.41
N GLN A 91 6.60 10.34 1.81
CA GLN A 91 6.58 11.80 1.88
C GLN A 91 6.32 12.23 3.32
N ASN A 92 7.13 13.15 3.83
CA ASN A 92 6.85 13.78 5.12
C ASN A 92 6.03 15.06 4.86
N ASP A 93 4.75 15.00 5.19
CA ASP A 93 3.86 16.14 5.13
C ASP A 93 3.96 16.90 6.46
N SER A 94 4.86 17.89 6.49
CA SER A 94 4.89 18.91 7.54
C SER A 94 3.54 19.61 7.60
N VAL A 95 2.91 19.59 8.78
CA VAL A 95 1.52 20.04 8.99
C VAL A 95 1.33 21.47 8.51
N ASN A 96 0.39 21.66 7.58
CA ASN A 96 -0.43 22.86 7.57
C ASN A 96 -1.88 22.40 7.49
N THR A 97 -2.51 22.32 8.66
CA THR A 97 -3.94 22.06 8.91
C THR A 97 -4.50 20.71 8.45
N VAL A 98 -5.01 19.93 9.41
CA VAL A 98 -5.93 18.82 9.10
C VAL A 98 -7.34 19.41 8.99
N VAL A 99 -8.02 19.15 7.87
CA VAL A 99 -9.45 19.47 7.72
C VAL A 99 -10.25 18.31 8.29
N ALA A 100 -10.86 18.50 9.44
CA ALA A 100 -11.80 17.55 10.02
C ALA A 100 -13.24 17.95 9.66
N SER A 101 -14.04 17.01 9.16
CA SER A 101 -15.48 17.20 8.95
C SER A 101 -16.24 16.68 10.16
N THR A 102 -16.97 17.55 10.86
CA THR A 102 -17.84 17.17 12.00
C THR A 102 -19.31 17.00 11.58
N GLY A 103 -19.56 16.67 10.31
CA GLY A 103 -20.91 16.46 9.77
C GLY A 103 -21.72 17.73 9.54
N SER A 104 -21.32 18.88 10.08
CA SER A 104 -21.98 20.19 9.85
C SER A 104 -21.01 21.36 9.66
N ALA A 105 -19.70 21.17 9.84
CA ALA A 105 -18.67 22.17 9.54
C ALA A 105 -17.32 21.52 9.21
N LEU A 106 -16.50 22.23 8.44
CA LEU A 106 -15.08 21.96 8.28
C LEU A 106 -14.31 22.70 9.38
N ILE A 107 -13.61 21.98 10.24
CA ILE A 107 -12.78 22.57 11.29
C ILE A 107 -11.32 22.31 10.95
N THR A 108 -10.52 23.37 10.91
CA THR A 108 -9.06 23.29 10.82
C THR A 108 -8.48 23.22 12.23
N MET A 109 -7.89 22.08 12.58
CA MET A 109 -7.20 21.92 13.87
C MET A 109 -5.68 21.97 13.66
N PRO A 110 -4.93 22.66 14.54
CA PRO A 110 -3.48 22.53 14.58
C PRO A 110 -3.13 21.09 15.01
N GLY A 111 -2.47 20.35 14.12
CA GLY A 111 -1.97 19.02 14.43
C GLY A 111 -0.53 19.12 14.93
N ASP A 112 -0.28 18.67 16.17
CA ASP A 112 1.09 18.45 16.62
C ASP A 112 1.64 17.18 15.95
N GLY A 113 2.66 17.37 15.11
CA GLY A 113 3.39 16.32 14.41
C GLY A 113 2.93 16.12 12.97
N GLY A 114 3.86 16.34 12.03
CA GLY A 114 3.68 16.02 10.60
C GLY A 114 3.14 14.61 10.36
N TRP A 115 2.62 14.37 9.17
CA TRP A 115 2.21 13.04 8.73
C TRP A 115 3.28 12.42 7.86
N LEU A 116 3.42 11.10 7.96
CA LEU A 116 4.17 10.31 6.99
C LEU A 116 3.18 9.71 6.00
N SER A 117 3.33 10.08 4.74
CA SER A 117 2.46 9.67 3.65
C SER A 117 3.19 8.62 2.82
N VAL A 118 2.65 7.40 2.79
CA VAL A 118 3.15 6.36 1.88
C VAL A 118 2.27 6.36 0.65
N ILE A 119 2.89 6.61 -0.51
CA ILE A 119 2.23 6.79 -1.80
C ILE A 119 2.65 5.63 -2.70
N GLU A 120 1.69 4.83 -3.16
CA GLU A 120 1.91 3.74 -4.12
C GLU A 120 0.94 3.85 -5.28
N ARG A 121 1.16 3.09 -6.36
CA ARG A 121 0.22 3.06 -7.48
C ARG A 121 -1.13 2.47 -7.07
N ASN A 122 -2.22 2.94 -7.68
CA ASN A 122 -3.50 2.25 -7.61
C ASN A 122 -3.47 0.99 -8.52
N ASN A 123 -4.28 -0.01 -8.17
CA ASN A 123 -4.40 -1.28 -8.88
C ASN A 123 -4.90 -1.16 -10.33
N ILE A 124 -5.51 -0.03 -10.67
CA ILE A 124 -6.02 0.24 -12.02
C ILE A 124 -4.95 0.81 -12.97
N VAL A 125 -3.82 1.28 -12.43
CA VAL A 125 -2.75 1.93 -13.19
C VAL A 125 -1.72 0.92 -13.65
N SER A 126 -1.35 0.95 -14.93
CA SER A 126 -0.29 0.10 -15.47
C SER A 126 1.10 0.51 -14.98
N ASP A 127 2.07 -0.41 -15.03
CA ASP A 127 3.46 -0.13 -14.65
C ASP A 127 4.05 1.04 -15.45
N ARG A 128 3.66 1.18 -16.72
CA ARG A 128 4.08 2.28 -17.59
C ARG A 128 3.50 3.62 -17.13
N GLU A 129 2.19 3.67 -16.89
CA GLU A 129 1.53 4.89 -16.41
C GLU A 129 2.03 5.28 -15.03
N TRP A 130 2.28 4.29 -14.15
CA TRP A 130 2.87 4.56 -12.84
C TRP A 130 4.27 5.14 -12.94
N LEU A 131 5.13 4.56 -13.79
CA LEU A 131 6.48 5.10 -14.00
C LEU A 131 6.42 6.53 -14.54
N GLN A 132 5.51 6.80 -15.49
CA GLN A 132 5.29 8.13 -16.03
C GLN A 132 4.85 9.11 -14.92
N THR A 133 3.84 8.75 -14.13
CA THR A 133 3.40 9.55 -12.97
C THR A 133 4.54 9.77 -11.97
N ALA A 134 5.31 8.72 -11.64
CA ALA A 134 6.42 8.81 -10.72
C ALA A 134 7.45 9.84 -11.20
N GLN A 135 7.78 9.85 -12.49
CA GLN A 135 8.73 10.77 -13.10
C GLN A 135 8.18 12.19 -13.24
N GLU A 136 6.99 12.34 -13.83
CA GLU A 136 6.41 13.63 -14.21
C GLU A 136 5.77 14.37 -13.03
N THR A 137 5.07 13.65 -12.16
CA THR A 137 4.32 14.24 -11.03
C THR A 137 5.12 14.21 -9.74
N TYR A 138 5.81 13.11 -9.46
CA TYR A 138 6.51 12.91 -8.19
C TYR A 138 8.03 13.08 -8.30
N HIS A 139 8.52 13.50 -9.46
CA HIS A 139 9.92 13.83 -9.73
C HIS A 139 10.89 12.69 -9.38
N PHE A 140 10.46 11.44 -9.55
CA PHE A 140 11.31 10.27 -9.44
C PHE A 140 12.42 10.35 -10.48
N LYS A 141 13.66 10.33 -10.01
CA LYS A 141 14.86 10.25 -10.84
C LYS A 141 15.41 8.84 -10.70
N PRO A 142 15.26 7.96 -11.71
CA PRO A 142 15.91 6.66 -11.65
C PRO A 142 17.42 6.87 -11.51
N GLU A 143 18.06 6.14 -10.60
CA GLU A 143 19.53 6.11 -10.55
C GLU A 143 20.01 5.71 -11.96
N ASN A 144 20.78 6.57 -12.62
CA ASN A 144 21.41 6.23 -13.90
C ASN A 144 22.26 4.98 -13.64
N LYS A 145 21.89 3.88 -14.30
CA LYS A 145 22.66 2.62 -14.26
C LYS A 145 24.07 2.81 -14.77
#